data_AF-A0A357D7T3-F1
#
_entry.id   AF-A0A357D7T3-F1
#
_cell.length_a   1.000
_cell.length_b   1.000
_cell.length_c   1.000
_cell.angle_alpha   90.00
_cell.angle_beta   90.00
_cell.angle_gamma   90.00
#
_symmetry.space_group_name_H-M   'P 1'
#
loop_
_entity.id
_entity.type
_entity.pdbx_description
1 polymer ?
#
loop_
_entity_poly.entity_id
_entity_poly.type
_entity_poly.pdbx_seq_one_letter_code
_entity_poly.pdbx_strand_id
1 'polypeptide(L)'
;MASYREVSEADADLLYVIPLKGNISGGIADFISRAISEAEQRQADAILLELKTLGGYADSMTEIGDAISNSKIPVDVFIEGRAISAGAYIALCANRIVMSP
;
A
#
# COMPACT_ATOMS: atom_id res chain seq x y z
N MET A 1 -13.58 13.06 36.89
CA MET A 1 -12.15 13.12 36.52
C MET A 1 -11.98 12.36 35.23
N ALA A 2 -11.87 13.06 34.09
CA ALA A 2 -11.53 12.42 32.82
C ALA A 2 -10.00 12.39 32.70
N SER A 3 -9.42 11.20 32.70
CA SER A 3 -8.00 11.01 32.42
C SER A 3 -7.79 11.16 30.92
N TYR A 4 -7.34 12.34 30.48
CA TYR A 4 -6.74 12.48 29.16
C TYR A 4 -5.31 11.98 29.27
N ARG A 5 -5.04 10.81 28.68
CA ARG A 5 -3.70 10.25 28.57
C ARG A 5 -3.01 10.95 27.39
N GLU A 6 -1.88 11.61 27.63
CA GLU A 6 -1.06 12.16 26.55
C GLU A 6 -0.53 10.99 25.72
N VAL A 7 -0.84 10.99 24.42
CA VAL A 7 -0.26 10.05 23.46
C VAL A 7 1.19 10.49 23.24
N SER A 8 2.16 9.73 23.74
CA SER A 8 3.57 9.94 23.39
C SER A 8 3.83 9.44 21.96
N GLU A 9 4.81 10.00 21.24
CA GLU A 9 5.24 9.48 19.91
C GLU A 9 5.56 7.97 19.92
N ALA A 10 5.89 7.39 21.08
CA ALA A 10 6.13 5.97 21.26
C ALA A 10 4.85 5.08 21.32
N ASP A 11 3.67 5.70 21.42
CA ASP A 11 2.34 5.05 21.54
C ASP A 11 1.46 5.35 20.30
N ALA A 12 2.03 5.95 19.24
CA ALA A 12 1.29 6.32 18.04
C ALA A 12 1.43 5.22 16.97
N ASP A 13 0.30 4.63 16.55
CA ASP A 13 0.25 3.68 15.44
C ASP A 13 0.81 4.33 14.16
N LEU A 14 1.88 3.78 13.61
CA LEU A 14 2.58 4.31 12.45
C LEU A 14 2.00 3.73 11.17
N LEU A 15 1.24 4.55 10.43
CA LEU A 15 0.68 4.20 9.13
C LEU A 15 1.54 4.77 7.99
N TYR A 16 2.00 3.89 7.10
CA TYR A 16 2.68 4.30 5.87
C TYR A 16 1.69 4.46 4.72
N VAL A 17 1.60 5.65 4.14
CA VAL A 17 0.74 5.91 2.97
C VAL A 17 1.60 5.96 1.71
N ILE A 18 1.36 5.04 0.77
CA ILE A 18 2.15 4.89 -0.45
C ILE A 18 1.24 5.18 -1.67
N PRO A 19 1.53 6.20 -2.48
CA PRO A 19 0.76 6.47 -3.68
C PRO A 19 1.17 5.55 -4.84
N LEU A 20 0.18 4.94 -5.50
CA LEU A 20 0.34 4.17 -6.73
C LEU A 20 -0.65 4.69 -7.78
N LYS A 21 -0.20 5.72 -8.52
CA LYS A 21 -1.04 6.44 -9.49
C LYS A 21 -0.42 6.38 -10.89
N GLY A 22 -1.27 6.23 -11.90
CA GLY A 22 -0.85 6.20 -13.30
C GLY A 22 -0.50 4.80 -13.82
N ASN A 23 0.33 4.74 -14.86
CA ASN A 23 0.65 3.50 -15.56
C ASN A 23 1.58 2.59 -14.74
N ILE A 24 1.29 1.29 -14.69
CA ILE A 24 2.14 0.30 -14.02
C ILE A 24 3.39 0.02 -14.88
N SER A 25 4.56 0.34 -14.34
CA SER A 25 5.87 0.17 -14.99
C SER A 25 6.93 -0.30 -13.99
N GLY A 26 8.09 -0.75 -14.49
CA GLY A 26 9.17 -1.23 -13.65
C GLY A 26 9.64 -0.19 -12.64
N GLY A 27 9.71 1.09 -13.01
CA GLY A 27 10.05 2.16 -12.08
C GLY A 27 9.04 2.35 -10.95
N ILE A 28 7.76 2.08 -11.20
CA ILE A 28 6.72 2.06 -10.15
C ILE A 28 6.87 0.80 -9.29
N ALA A 29 7.13 -0.37 -9.88
CA ALA A 29 7.35 -1.60 -9.13
C ALA A 29 8.52 -1.46 -8.14
N ASP A 30 9.66 -0.99 -8.64
CA ASP A 30 10.86 -0.64 -7.87
C ASP A 30 10.55 0.33 -6.70
N PHE A 31 9.73 1.35 -6.96
CA PHE A 31 9.34 2.32 -5.94
C PHE A 31 8.49 1.68 -4.84
N ILE A 32 7.47 0.89 -5.22
CA ILE A 32 6.57 0.23 -4.26
C ILE A 32 7.35 -0.77 -3.39
N SER A 33 8.20 -1.59 -4.00
CA SER A 33 9.04 -2.54 -3.26
C SER A 33 9.94 -1.86 -2.23
N ARG A 34 10.56 -0.72 -2.58
CA ARG A 34 11.35 0.07 -1.63
C ARG A 34 10.50 0.70 -0.53
N ALA A 35 9.34 1.26 -0.87
CA ALA A 35 8.47 1.91 0.09
C ALA A 35 7.89 0.93 1.12
N ILE A 36 7.52 -0.28 0.69
CA ILE A 36 7.13 -1.38 1.59
C ILE A 36 8.30 -1.76 2.50
N SER A 37 9.49 -1.96 1.93
CA SER A 37 10.69 -2.29 2.71
C SER A 37 11.03 -1.22 3.75
N GLU A 38 10.85 0.06 3.42
CA GLU A 38 11.05 1.16 4.37
C GLU A 38 10.02 1.11 5.51
N ALA A 39 8.75 0.89 5.19
CA ALA A 39 7.69 0.77 6.19
C ALA A 39 7.98 -0.38 7.18
N GLU A 40 8.44 -1.53 6.68
CA GLU A 40 8.87 -2.66 7.53
C GLU A 40 10.05 -2.29 8.43
N GLN A 41 11.08 -1.61 7.89
CA GLN A 41 12.25 -1.18 8.66
C GLN A 41 11.90 -0.19 9.76
N ARG A 42 10.89 0.65 9.51
CA ARG A 42 10.37 1.62 10.46
C ARG A 42 9.40 1.01 11.46
N GLN A 43 9.15 -0.30 11.38
CA GLN A 43 8.21 -1.02 12.22
C GLN A 43 6.81 -0.39 12.19
N ALA A 44 6.36 0.03 11.00
CA ALA A 44 5.01 0.53 10.80
C ALA A 44 3.96 -0.54 11.12
N ASP A 45 2.83 -0.14 11.69
CA ASP A 45 1.74 -1.05 12.04
C ASP A 45 0.94 -1.51 10.81
N ALA A 46 0.90 -0.67 9.77
CA ALA A 46 0.23 -0.98 8.52
C ALA A 46 0.73 -0.11 7.35
N ILE A 47 0.41 -0.54 6.14
CA ILE A 47 0.58 0.22 4.90
C ILE A 47 -0.80 0.48 4.29
N LEU A 48 -1.04 1.71 3.85
CA LEU A 48 -2.14 2.08 2.98
C LEU A 48 -1.61 2.42 1.58
N LEU A 49 -1.92 1.59 0.60
CA LEU A 49 -1.59 1.80 -0.80
C LEU A 49 -2.74 2.54 -1.51
N GLU A 50 -2.52 3.80 -1.90
CA GLU A 50 -3.50 4.59 -2.65
C GLU A 50 -3.41 4.28 -4.14
N LEU A 51 -4.33 3.47 -4.63
CA LEU A 51 -4.32 2.90 -5.97
C LEU A 51 -5.24 3.66 -6.93
N LYS A 52 -4.67 4.15 -8.03
CA LYS A 52 -5.41 4.73 -9.17
C LYS A 52 -4.72 4.46 -10.49
N THR A 53 -5.19 3.45 -11.22
CA THR A 53 -4.53 3.02 -12.47
C THR A 53 -5.50 2.49 -13.51
N LEU A 54 -5.11 2.63 -14.79
CA LEU A 54 -5.75 1.95 -15.93
C LEU A 54 -5.08 0.61 -16.27
N GLY A 55 -3.96 0.29 -15.61
CA GLY A 55 -3.16 -0.91 -15.88
C GLY A 55 -1.72 -0.57 -16.27
N GLY A 56 -1.04 -1.56 -16.84
CA GLY A 56 0.32 -1.45 -17.32
C GLY A 56 0.94 -2.83 -17.53
N TYR A 57 2.25 -2.95 -17.37
CA TYR A 57 2.96 -4.18 -17.70
C TYR A 57 2.71 -5.31 -16.69
N ALA A 58 2.58 -6.54 -17.20
CA ALA A 58 2.25 -7.72 -16.40
C ALA A 58 3.41 -8.15 -15.48
N ASP A 59 4.66 -7.93 -15.89
CA ASP A 59 5.84 -8.19 -15.07
C ASP A 59 5.84 -7.28 -13.82
N SER A 60 5.66 -5.98 -14.04
CA SER A 60 5.62 -4.95 -13.01
C SER A 60 4.42 -5.14 -12.08
N MET A 61 3.27 -5.55 -12.63
CA MET A 61 2.09 -5.93 -11.86
C MET A 61 2.38 -7.11 -10.92
N THR A 62 3.03 -8.15 -11.43
CA THR A 62 3.35 -9.36 -10.66
C THR A 62 4.36 -9.03 -9.55
N GLU A 63 5.40 -8.26 -9.86
CA GLU A 63 6.38 -7.82 -8.89
C GLU A 63 5.75 -7.01 -7.74
N ILE A 64 4.83 -6.09 -8.05
CA ILE A 64 4.09 -5.34 -7.02
C ILE A 64 3.22 -6.28 -6.19
N GLY A 65 2.49 -7.20 -6.83
CA GLY A 65 1.65 -8.18 -6.13
C GLY A 65 2.45 -9.08 -5.19
N ASP A 66 3.64 -9.52 -5.63
CA ASP A 66 4.57 -10.31 -4.82
C ASP A 66 5.13 -9.49 -3.66
N ALA A 67 5.49 -8.22 -3.87
CA ALA A 67 5.95 -7.34 -2.80
C ALA A 67 4.87 -7.13 -1.71
N ILE A 68 3.61 -6.95 -2.13
CA ILE A 68 2.46 -6.84 -1.22
C ILE A 68 2.25 -8.15 -0.45
N SER A 69 2.24 -9.28 -1.16
CA SER A 69 1.95 -10.61 -0.59
C SER A 69 3.04 -11.09 0.37
N ASN A 70 4.28 -10.67 0.17
CA ASN A 70 5.43 -11.02 1.02
C ASN A 70 5.67 -10.00 2.16
N SER A 71 4.89 -8.92 2.23
CA SER A 71 5.01 -7.92 3.29
C SER A 71 4.78 -8.53 4.68
N LYS A 72 5.65 -8.19 5.64
CA LYS A 72 5.55 -8.61 7.05
C LYS A 72 4.52 -7.84 7.84
N ILE A 73 4.08 -6.70 7.30
CA ILE A 73 3.06 -5.82 7.89
C ILE A 73 1.86 -5.73 6.94
N PRO A 74 0.63 -5.58 7.46
CA PRO A 74 -0.57 -5.61 6.63
C PRO A 74 -0.57 -4.46 5.62
N VAL A 75 -0.84 -4.80 4.36
CA VAL A 75 -0.99 -3.83 3.27
C VAL A 75 -2.45 -3.75 2.86
N ASP A 76 -3.11 -2.65 3.19
CA ASP A 76 -4.44 -2.34 2.74
C ASP A 76 -4.39 -1.47 1.48
N VAL A 77 -5.31 -1.66 0.55
CA VAL A 77 -5.42 -0.88 -0.68
C VAL A 77 -6.66 -0.01 -0.64
N PHE A 78 -6.47 1.29 -0.88
CA PHE A 78 -7.54 2.24 -1.14
C PHE A 78 -7.60 2.60 -2.63
N ILE A 79 -8.69 2.25 -3.29
CA ILE A 79 -8.91 2.54 -4.72
C ILE A 79 -9.58 3.91 -4.87
N GLU A 80 -8.84 4.85 -5.46
CA GLU A 80 -9.35 6.18 -5.79
C GLU A 80 -10.05 6.14 -7.16
N GLY A 81 -11.29 5.65 -7.16
CA GLY A 81 -12.22 5.61 -8.29
C GLY A 81 -11.99 4.48 -9.30
N ARG A 82 -10.75 4.06 -9.60
CA ARG A 82 -10.52 2.91 -10.49
C ARG A 82 -9.19 2.19 -10.29
N ALA A 83 -9.23 0.87 -10.44
CA ALA A 83 -8.07 -0.02 -10.52
C ALA A 83 -8.31 -1.04 -11.65
N ILE A 84 -7.99 -0.66 -12.90
CA ILE A 84 -8.28 -1.49 -14.08
C ILE A 84 -7.07 -2.36 -14.44
N SER A 85 -7.32 -3.54 -15.01
CA SER A 85 -6.31 -4.47 -15.51
C SER A 85 -5.30 -4.83 -14.40
N ALA A 86 -4.03 -4.43 -14.54
CA ALA A 86 -3.01 -4.67 -13.53
C ALA A 86 -3.40 -4.14 -12.14
N GLY A 87 -4.14 -3.02 -12.09
CA GLY A 87 -4.64 -2.48 -10.82
C GLY A 87 -5.56 -3.45 -10.08
N ALA A 88 -6.41 -4.19 -10.79
CA ALA A 88 -7.33 -5.14 -10.16
C ALA A 88 -6.54 -6.29 -9.50
N TYR A 89 -5.53 -6.82 -10.19
CA TYR A 89 -4.65 -7.84 -9.64
C TYR A 89 -3.90 -7.34 -8.39
N ILE A 90 -3.28 -6.16 -8.48
CA ILE A 90 -2.56 -5.54 -7.36
C ILE A 90 -3.48 -5.37 -6.14
N ALA A 91 -4.72 -4.90 -6.36
CA ALA A 91 -5.70 -4.78 -5.28
C ALA A 91 -6.05 -6.13 -4.64
N LEU A 92 -6.17 -7.20 -5.43
CA LEU A 92 -6.50 -8.54 -4.94
C LEU A 92 -5.39 -9.18 -4.10
N CYS A 93 -4.15 -8.69 -4.20
CA CYS A 93 -3.05 -9.11 -3.33
C CYS A 93 -3.10 -8.49 -1.94
N ALA A 94 -3.94 -7.47 -1.72
CA ALA A 94 -4.00 -6.72 -0.47
C ALA A 94 -4.69 -7.50 0.66
N ASN A 95 -4.36 -7.13 1.90
CA ASN A 95 -5.04 -7.61 3.10
C ASN A 95 -6.50 -7.15 3.15
N ARG A 96 -6.75 -5.89 2.80
CA ARG A 96 -8.11 -5.31 2.70
C ARG A 96 -8.19 -4.37 1.51
N ILE A 97 -9.34 -4.37 0.85
CA ILE A 97 -9.64 -3.46 -0.26
C ILE A 97 -10.76 -2.52 0.16
N VAL A 98 -10.52 -1.22 0.02
CA VAL A 98 -11.51 -0.15 0.19
C VAL A 98 -11.55 0.66 -1.09
N MET A 99 -12.72 1.10 -1.53
CA MET A 99 -12.86 1.84 -2.78
C MET A 99 -13.75 3.06 -2.57
N SER A 100 -13.31 4.22 -3.08
CA SER A 100 -14.17 5.39 -3.21
C SER A 100 -15.30 5.07 -4.21
N PRO A 101 -16.55 5.49 -3.93
CA PRO A 101 -17.64 5.45 -4.90
C PRO A 101 -17.29 6.13 -6.23
#